data_AF-A0A9D8GVY9-F1
#
_entry.id   AF-A0A9D8GVY9-F1
#
_cell.length_a   1.000
_cell.length_b   1.000
_cell.length_c   1.000
_cell.angle_alpha   90.00
_cell.angle_beta   90.00
_cell.angle_gamma   90.00
#
_symmetry.space_group_name_H-M   'P 1'
#
loop_
_entity.id
_entity.type
_entity.pdbx_description
1 polymer ?
#
loop_
_entity_poly.entity_id
_entity_poly.type
_entity_poly.pdbx_seq_one_letter_code
_entity_poly.pdbx_strand_id
1 'polypeptide(L)'
;MLAAVAPFSPNPVEFAVGGFVSWIVLRIAGTPTMPTAVLFVLLWQWLQTFARAVLGLIDGEDMARGVFGPWVLDAYWYMLTSIVVLAIAFRVVLATLRPSAPDQIVAHLGWRPIDLFLVYLGALFIAYAARLAGAALPALDQPMDAVARLKAGVLFVLFASVMSSNRGLGFLVAAVLIELAVGFSGFLAEFRGVFFVLFIAAVAVRIRWTGMTTALAAVAAIALAVLALFWTSVKSDFRVFATGSDESQNIKVPVDVRLGYLGNRLISPGEIDWSEASYLLVHRLAYVDIFGSVIGVKSVAPEQGDLRQWGDALAHVF
;
A
#
# COMPACT_ATOMS: atom_id res chain seq x y z
N MET A 1 -15.53 13.94 15.00
CA MET A 1 -14.89 13.28 16.16
C MET A 1 -13.40 13.60 16.23
N LEU A 2 -12.60 13.34 15.18
CA LEU A 2 -11.16 13.69 15.18
C LEU A 2 -10.88 15.19 15.36
N ALA A 3 -11.66 16.08 14.72
CA ALA A 3 -11.51 17.53 14.91
C ALA A 3 -11.75 18.01 16.35
N ALA A 4 -12.45 17.23 17.19
CA ALA A 4 -12.64 17.56 18.60
C ALA A 4 -11.38 17.31 19.46
N VAL A 5 -10.46 16.47 18.97
CA VAL A 5 -9.17 16.18 19.62
C VAL A 5 -8.12 17.23 19.24
N ALA A 6 -8.36 17.99 18.16
CA ALA A 6 -7.42 18.95 17.61
C ALA A 6 -6.85 19.97 18.63
N PRO A 7 -7.63 20.53 19.57
CA PRO A 7 -7.09 21.49 20.56
C PRO A 7 -6.00 20.91 21.48
N PHE A 8 -5.91 19.58 21.57
CA PHE A 8 -4.91 18.88 22.36
C PHE A 8 -3.68 18.45 21.55
N SER A 9 -3.65 18.74 20.25
CA SER A 9 -2.50 18.45 19.38
C SER A 9 -1.52 19.63 19.36
N PRO A 10 -0.20 19.37 19.24
CA PRO A 10 0.78 20.43 19.00
C PRO A 10 0.49 21.25 17.72
N ASN A 11 -0.19 20.64 16.75
CA ASN A 11 -0.54 21.25 15.45
C ASN A 11 -2.07 21.23 15.29
N PRO A 12 -2.82 22.09 16.01
CA PRO A 12 -4.27 21.97 16.11
C PRO A 12 -4.98 22.20 14.77
N VAL A 13 -4.46 23.10 13.93
CA VAL A 13 -5.06 23.40 12.62
C VAL A 13 -4.86 22.23 11.67
N GLU A 14 -3.64 21.73 11.57
CA GLU A 14 -3.22 20.61 10.72
C GLU A 14 -4.00 19.35 11.09
N PHE A 15 -4.18 19.09 12.38
CA PHE A 15 -4.94 17.96 12.90
C PHE A 15 -6.43 18.10 12.57
N ALA A 16 -7.02 19.28 12.83
CA ALA A 16 -8.43 19.54 12.54
C ALA A 16 -8.74 19.41 11.04
N VAL A 17 -7.95 20.07 10.20
CA VAL A 17 -8.14 20.05 8.75
C VAL A 17 -7.87 18.66 8.19
N GLY A 18 -6.77 18.01 8.59
CA GLY A 18 -6.47 16.64 8.21
C GLY A 18 -7.61 15.69 8.54
N GLY A 19 -8.16 15.75 9.75
CA GLY A 19 -9.33 14.96 10.13
C GLY A 19 -10.57 15.27 9.26
N PHE A 20 -10.78 16.53 8.92
CA PHE A 20 -11.91 16.98 8.09
C PHE A 20 -11.80 16.59 6.61
N VAL A 21 -10.58 16.47 6.05
CA VAL A 21 -10.38 16.06 4.65
C VAL A 21 -11.03 14.70 4.34
N SER A 22 -11.00 13.75 5.27
CA SER A 22 -11.68 12.45 5.08
C SER A 22 -13.18 12.60 4.77
N TRP A 23 -13.84 13.54 5.45
CA TRP A 23 -15.25 13.85 5.23
C TRP A 23 -15.47 14.53 3.87
N ILE A 24 -14.60 15.46 3.48
CA ILE A 24 -14.63 16.09 2.14
C ILE A 24 -14.51 15.02 1.04
N VAL A 25 -13.55 14.10 1.17
CA VAL A 25 -13.35 12.99 0.23
C VAL A 25 -14.59 12.12 0.14
N LEU A 26 -15.20 11.77 1.27
CA LEU A 26 -16.46 11.01 1.32
C LEU A 26 -17.62 11.76 0.64
N ARG A 27 -17.70 13.08 0.78
CA ARG A 27 -18.73 13.90 0.10
C ARG A 27 -18.56 13.94 -1.42
N ILE A 28 -17.31 13.99 -1.90
CA ILE A 28 -17.00 14.08 -3.33
C ILE A 28 -17.10 12.72 -4.02
N ALA A 29 -16.44 11.70 -3.47
CA ALA A 29 -16.28 10.39 -4.09
C ALA A 29 -17.22 9.31 -3.53
N GLY A 30 -17.86 9.52 -2.38
CA GLY A 30 -18.74 8.54 -1.72
C GLY A 30 -20.17 8.47 -2.30
N THR A 31 -20.38 8.94 -3.53
CA THR A 31 -21.69 8.89 -4.19
C THR A 31 -22.02 7.48 -4.72
N PRO A 32 -23.29 7.08 -4.81
CA PRO A 32 -23.67 5.73 -5.28
C PRO A 32 -23.17 5.36 -6.68
N THR A 33 -22.92 6.36 -7.54
CA THR A 33 -22.47 6.20 -8.92
C THR A 33 -20.96 5.97 -9.04
N MET A 34 -20.19 6.13 -7.95
CA MET A 34 -18.74 5.95 -7.96
C MET A 34 -18.35 4.51 -7.62
N PRO A 35 -17.30 3.96 -8.26
CA PRO A 35 -16.70 2.71 -7.82
C PRO A 35 -16.16 2.87 -6.39
N THR A 36 -16.63 2.03 -5.47
CA THR A 36 -16.25 2.13 -4.05
C THR A 36 -14.75 1.89 -3.82
N ALA A 37 -14.08 1.19 -4.76
CA ALA A 37 -12.62 1.05 -4.80
C ALA A 37 -11.88 2.39 -4.83
N VAL A 38 -12.40 3.40 -5.54
CA VAL A 38 -11.79 4.75 -5.61
C VAL A 38 -11.82 5.40 -4.24
N LEU A 39 -12.94 5.27 -3.52
CA LEU A 39 -13.06 5.79 -2.16
C LEU A 39 -12.04 5.12 -1.23
N PHE A 40 -11.87 3.81 -1.33
CA PHE A 40 -10.85 3.09 -0.54
C PHE A 40 -9.44 3.64 -0.79
N VAL A 41 -9.05 3.83 -2.05
CA VAL A 41 -7.72 4.36 -2.40
C VAL A 41 -7.53 5.77 -1.85
N LEU A 42 -8.52 6.66 -1.99
CA LEU A 42 -8.44 8.03 -1.47
C LEU A 42 -8.36 8.07 0.06
N LEU A 43 -9.15 7.23 0.75
CA LEU A 43 -9.09 7.13 2.21
C LEU A 43 -7.78 6.49 2.69
N TRP A 44 -7.20 5.57 1.93
CA TRP A 44 -5.89 5.01 2.22
C TRP A 44 -4.79 6.07 2.11
N GLN A 45 -4.80 6.88 1.05
CA GLN A 45 -3.87 8.02 0.89
C GLN A 45 -4.06 9.07 1.99
N TRP A 46 -5.31 9.35 2.35
CA TRP A 46 -5.64 10.19 3.50
C TRP A 46 -5.05 9.64 4.79
N LEU A 47 -5.20 8.33 5.05
CA LEU A 47 -4.67 7.70 6.25
C LEU A 47 -3.14 7.83 6.32
N GLN A 48 -2.43 7.61 5.21
CA GLN A 48 -0.98 7.80 5.12
C GLN A 48 -0.56 9.25 5.40
N THR A 49 -1.34 10.21 4.93
CA THR A 49 -1.07 11.64 5.18
C THR A 49 -1.35 12.00 6.64
N PHE A 50 -2.52 11.61 7.14
CA PHE A 50 -3.00 11.93 8.48
C PHE A 50 -2.22 11.20 9.59
N ALA A 51 -1.58 10.07 9.28
CA ALA A 51 -0.68 9.37 10.21
C ALA A 51 0.40 10.31 10.78
N ARG A 52 0.89 11.29 10.01
CA ARG A 52 1.86 12.26 10.52
C ARG A 52 1.28 13.19 11.60
N ALA A 53 0.04 13.62 11.46
CA ALA A 53 -0.67 14.40 12.49
C ALA A 53 -0.89 13.61 13.77
N VAL A 54 -1.16 12.31 13.63
CA VAL A 54 -1.25 11.40 14.78
C VAL A 54 0.12 11.24 15.46
N LEU A 55 1.20 11.10 14.70
CA LEU A 55 2.55 11.03 15.27
C LEU A 55 2.93 12.30 16.03
N GLY A 56 2.70 13.49 15.46
CA GLY A 56 2.96 14.74 16.17
C GLY A 56 2.22 14.83 17.51
N LEU A 57 0.99 14.29 17.59
CA LEU A 57 0.26 14.18 18.86
C LEU A 57 0.91 13.18 19.84
N ILE A 58 1.39 12.04 19.35
CA ILE A 58 2.06 11.01 20.17
C ILE A 58 3.42 11.51 20.69
N ASP A 59 4.21 12.14 19.81
CA ASP A 59 5.55 12.67 20.11
C ASP A 59 5.47 13.94 20.97
N GLY A 60 4.34 14.65 20.95
CA GLY A 60 4.20 15.97 21.58
C GLY A 60 4.96 17.07 20.84
N GLU A 61 5.33 16.83 19.59
CA GLU A 61 6.16 17.72 18.78
C GLU A 61 5.40 18.38 17.62
N ASP A 62 5.81 19.61 17.31
CA ASP A 62 5.37 20.36 16.12
C ASP A 62 5.92 19.66 14.85
N MET A 63 5.08 19.52 13.82
CA MET A 63 5.48 18.87 12.56
C MET A 63 6.69 19.56 11.92
N ALA A 64 6.77 20.89 12.00
CA ALA A 64 7.81 21.68 11.39
C ALA A 64 9.15 21.62 12.15
N ARG A 65 9.12 21.13 13.41
CA ARG A 65 10.32 21.03 14.28
C ARG A 65 10.90 19.62 14.34
N GLY A 66 10.28 18.65 13.67
CA GLY A 66 10.75 17.28 13.64
C GLY A 66 12.08 17.11 12.89
N VAL A 67 12.63 15.90 12.96
CA VAL A 67 13.94 15.51 12.39
C VAL A 67 14.05 15.79 10.89
N PHE A 68 12.93 15.72 10.15
CA PHE A 68 12.90 15.94 8.70
C PHE A 68 12.76 17.43 8.31
N GLY A 69 12.73 18.33 9.29
CA GLY A 69 12.74 19.78 9.09
C GLY A 69 11.37 20.40 8.77
N PRO A 70 11.34 21.71 8.50
CA PRO A 70 10.09 22.47 8.35
C PRO A 70 9.26 22.08 7.13
N TRP A 71 9.90 21.51 6.09
CA TRP A 71 9.26 21.12 4.83
C TRP A 71 8.22 20.00 4.96
N VAL A 72 8.22 19.29 6.10
CA VAL A 72 7.18 18.29 6.43
C VAL A 72 5.80 18.94 6.50
N LEU A 73 5.71 20.16 7.04
CA LEU A 73 4.45 20.88 7.13
C LEU A 73 3.91 21.23 5.73
N ASP A 74 4.77 21.71 4.84
CA ASP A 74 4.40 22.01 3.46
C ASP A 74 3.96 20.74 2.72
N ALA A 75 4.73 19.65 2.87
CA ALA A 75 4.40 18.35 2.30
C ALA A 75 3.02 17.86 2.77
N TYR A 76 2.70 18.03 4.05
CA TYR A 76 1.41 17.66 4.62
C TYR A 76 0.25 18.39 3.92
N TRP A 77 0.37 19.72 3.76
CA TRP A 77 -0.63 20.53 3.08
C TRP A 77 -0.77 20.20 1.59
N TYR A 78 0.35 19.97 0.89
CA TYR A 78 0.33 19.55 -0.50
C TYR A 78 -0.31 18.18 -0.68
N MET A 79 -0.04 17.21 0.19
CA MET A 79 -0.66 15.88 0.12
C MET A 79 -2.17 15.94 0.39
N LEU A 80 -2.60 16.67 1.43
CA LEU A 80 -4.03 16.86 1.69
C LEU A 80 -4.76 17.51 0.51
N THR A 81 -4.17 18.56 -0.04
CA THR A 81 -4.73 19.27 -1.21
C THR A 81 -4.80 18.35 -2.42
N SER A 82 -3.74 17.59 -2.67
CA SER A 82 -3.66 16.62 -3.78
C SER A 82 -4.74 15.53 -3.67
N ILE A 83 -5.04 15.05 -2.46
CA ILE A 83 -6.10 14.07 -2.23
C ILE A 83 -7.47 14.66 -2.60
N VAL A 84 -7.75 15.91 -2.22
CA VAL A 84 -9.02 16.58 -2.59
C VAL A 84 -9.10 16.80 -4.09
N VAL A 85 -8.04 17.31 -4.72
CA VAL A 85 -7.98 17.51 -6.18
C VAL A 85 -8.17 16.19 -6.92
N LEU A 86 -7.52 15.12 -6.47
CA LEU A 86 -7.65 13.79 -7.05
C LEU A 86 -9.09 13.25 -6.90
N ALA A 87 -9.74 13.47 -5.75
CA ALA A 87 -11.14 13.12 -5.56
C ALA A 87 -12.07 13.86 -6.53
N ILE A 88 -11.82 15.15 -6.77
CA ILE A 88 -12.56 15.95 -7.77
C ILE A 88 -12.30 15.41 -9.18
N ALA A 89 -11.06 15.11 -9.53
CA ALA A 89 -10.70 14.56 -10.84
C ALA A 89 -11.40 13.23 -11.09
N PHE A 90 -11.36 12.30 -10.12
CA PHE A 90 -12.13 11.06 -10.20
C PHE A 90 -13.63 11.32 -10.34
N ARG A 91 -14.16 12.29 -9.59
CA ARG A 91 -15.59 12.65 -9.68
C ARG A 91 -15.95 13.10 -11.08
N VAL A 92 -15.18 14.00 -11.67
CA VAL A 92 -15.42 14.53 -13.01
C VAL A 92 -15.29 13.44 -14.07
N VAL A 93 -14.20 12.66 -14.05
CA VAL A 93 -13.95 11.63 -15.06
C VAL A 93 -14.96 10.50 -14.96
N LEU A 94 -15.17 9.92 -13.77
CA LEU A 94 -16.00 8.74 -13.63
C LEU A 94 -17.50 9.05 -13.63
N ALA A 95 -17.93 10.28 -13.30
CA ALA A 95 -19.34 10.66 -13.43
C ALA A 95 -19.82 10.72 -14.89
N THR A 96 -18.89 10.81 -15.86
CA THR A 96 -19.22 10.78 -17.29
C THR A 96 -19.34 9.37 -17.86
N LEU A 97 -18.94 8.34 -17.10
CA LEU A 97 -19.03 6.97 -17.57
C LEU A 97 -20.48 6.53 -17.64
N ARG A 98 -20.84 5.93 -18.79
CA ARG A 98 -22.16 5.32 -18.95
C ARG A 98 -22.29 4.14 -17.97
N PRO A 99 -23.46 3.97 -17.33
CA PRO A 99 -23.73 2.77 -16.55
C PRO A 99 -23.49 1.52 -17.40
N SER A 100 -22.84 0.51 -16.81
CA SER A 100 -22.67 -0.79 -17.47
C SER A 100 -24.02 -1.41 -17.79
N ALA A 101 -24.12 -2.07 -18.94
CA ALA A 101 -25.34 -2.78 -19.31
C ALA A 101 -25.61 -3.95 -18.33
N PRO A 102 -26.88 -4.32 -18.07
CA PRO A 102 -27.21 -5.33 -17.05
C PRO A 102 -26.51 -6.69 -17.26
N ASP A 103 -26.29 -7.09 -18.50
CA ASP A 103 -25.56 -8.30 -18.91
C ASP A 103 -24.07 -8.24 -18.53
N GLN A 104 -23.45 -7.07 -18.70
CA GLN A 104 -22.04 -6.84 -18.32
C GLN A 104 -21.85 -6.89 -16.80
N ILE A 105 -22.84 -6.46 -16.03
CA ILE A 105 -22.80 -6.49 -14.56
C ILE A 105 -22.72 -7.92 -14.04
N VAL A 106 -23.37 -8.89 -14.70
CA VAL A 106 -23.42 -10.29 -14.25
C VAL A 106 -22.43 -11.20 -14.96
N ALA A 107 -21.78 -10.75 -16.04
CA ALA A 107 -20.87 -11.58 -16.85
C ALA A 107 -19.78 -12.28 -16.01
N HIS A 108 -19.25 -11.59 -14.99
CA HIS A 108 -18.20 -12.11 -14.11
C HIS A 108 -18.67 -13.23 -13.16
N LEU A 109 -19.99 -13.40 -12.97
CA LEU A 109 -20.58 -14.49 -12.18
C LEU A 109 -20.53 -15.84 -12.91
N GLY A 110 -20.38 -15.82 -14.25
CA GLY A 110 -20.25 -17.02 -15.07
C GLY A 110 -18.85 -17.63 -15.06
N TRP A 111 -17.85 -16.91 -14.53
CA TRP A 111 -16.47 -17.38 -14.52
C TRP A 111 -16.27 -18.47 -13.47
N ARG A 112 -15.59 -19.54 -13.85
CA ARG A 112 -15.28 -20.64 -12.93
C ARG A 112 -14.07 -20.23 -12.08
N PRO A 113 -14.13 -20.32 -10.74
CA PRO A 113 -13.01 -19.93 -9.88
C PRO A 113 -11.68 -20.65 -10.19
N ILE A 114 -11.76 -21.92 -10.62
CA ILE A 114 -10.56 -22.68 -11.02
C ILE A 114 -9.87 -22.07 -12.24
N ASP A 115 -10.63 -21.62 -13.24
CA ASP A 115 -10.07 -21.06 -14.47
C ASP A 115 -9.37 -19.72 -14.14
N LEU A 116 -9.98 -18.89 -13.29
CA LEU A 116 -9.35 -17.66 -12.79
C LEU A 116 -8.11 -17.93 -11.93
N PHE A 117 -8.12 -18.99 -11.12
CA PHE A 117 -6.96 -19.40 -10.34
C PHE A 117 -5.81 -19.87 -11.22
N LEU A 118 -6.09 -20.61 -12.29
CA LEU A 118 -5.07 -21.01 -13.28
C LEU A 118 -4.50 -19.80 -14.03
N VAL A 119 -5.34 -18.82 -14.41
CA VAL A 119 -4.86 -17.55 -14.99
C VAL A 119 -3.98 -16.80 -13.99
N TYR A 120 -4.32 -16.80 -12.70
CA TYR A 120 -3.48 -16.24 -11.65
C TYR A 120 -2.11 -16.94 -11.57
N LEU A 121 -2.07 -18.28 -11.58
CA LEU A 121 -0.81 -19.02 -11.58
C LEU A 121 0.04 -18.70 -12.83
N GLY A 122 -0.60 -18.58 -13.99
CA GLY A 122 0.06 -18.13 -15.22
C GLY A 122 0.62 -16.71 -15.10
N ALA A 123 -0.15 -15.77 -14.55
CA ALA A 123 0.29 -14.40 -14.31
C ALA A 123 1.43 -14.32 -13.27
N LEU A 124 1.41 -15.18 -12.25
CA LEU A 124 2.49 -15.30 -11.28
C LEU A 124 3.79 -15.79 -11.94
N PHE A 125 3.69 -16.81 -12.80
CA PHE A 125 4.82 -17.29 -13.59
C PHE A 125 5.39 -16.19 -14.51
N ILE A 126 4.53 -15.47 -15.24
CA ILE A 126 4.95 -14.34 -16.07
C ILE A 126 5.63 -13.26 -15.24
N ALA A 127 5.09 -12.92 -14.07
CA ALA A 127 5.70 -11.93 -13.18
C ALA A 127 7.10 -12.35 -12.71
N TYR A 128 7.29 -13.63 -12.39
CA TYR A 128 8.60 -14.15 -12.03
C TYR A 128 9.58 -14.13 -13.21
N ALA A 129 9.14 -14.59 -14.40
CA ALA A 129 9.93 -14.54 -15.62
C ALA A 129 10.33 -13.11 -16.01
N ALA A 130 9.42 -12.14 -15.86
CA ALA A 130 9.70 -10.73 -16.10
C ALA A 130 10.79 -10.21 -15.16
N ARG A 131 10.71 -10.53 -13.86
CA ARG A 131 11.76 -10.15 -12.88
C ARG A 131 13.12 -10.76 -13.22
N LEU A 132 13.16 -12.02 -13.64
CA LEU A 132 14.41 -12.64 -14.09
C LEU A 132 14.98 -11.96 -15.34
N ALA A 133 14.13 -11.62 -16.30
CA ALA A 133 14.54 -10.89 -17.50
C ALA A 133 15.08 -9.49 -17.17
N GLY A 134 14.43 -8.76 -16.26
CA GLY A 134 14.90 -7.45 -15.77
C GLY A 134 16.24 -7.54 -15.05
N ALA A 135 16.44 -8.57 -14.22
CA ALA A 135 17.71 -8.82 -13.54
C ALA A 135 18.85 -9.19 -14.51
N ALA A 136 18.54 -9.90 -15.60
CA ALA A 136 19.52 -10.27 -16.62
C ALA A 136 19.90 -9.10 -17.53
N LEU A 137 18.95 -8.20 -17.81
CA LEU A 137 19.11 -7.04 -18.69
C LEU A 137 18.63 -5.78 -17.97
N PRO A 138 19.53 -5.01 -17.31
CA PRO A 138 19.15 -3.84 -16.51
C PRO A 138 18.30 -2.80 -17.27
N ALA A 139 18.49 -2.67 -18.58
CA ALA A 139 17.69 -1.77 -19.43
C ALA A 139 16.19 -2.17 -19.50
N LEU A 140 15.85 -3.41 -19.19
CA LEU A 140 14.48 -3.92 -19.16
C LEU A 140 13.87 -3.94 -17.75
N ASP A 141 14.61 -3.57 -16.70
CA ASP A 141 14.13 -3.73 -15.32
C ASP A 141 12.81 -2.98 -15.07
N GLN A 142 12.75 -1.70 -15.45
CA GLN A 142 11.55 -0.88 -15.29
C GLN A 142 10.31 -1.39 -16.06
N PRO A 143 10.38 -1.68 -17.38
CA PRO A 143 9.22 -2.23 -18.09
C PRO A 143 8.85 -3.65 -17.60
N MET A 144 9.82 -4.47 -17.21
CA MET A 144 9.52 -5.80 -16.66
C MET A 144 8.87 -5.73 -15.28
N ASP A 145 9.22 -4.76 -14.44
CA ASP A 145 8.51 -4.51 -13.17
C ASP A 145 7.05 -4.13 -13.44
N ALA A 146 6.77 -3.30 -14.45
CA ALA A 146 5.40 -2.96 -14.84
C ALA A 146 4.61 -4.21 -15.28
N VAL A 147 5.21 -5.09 -16.09
CA VAL A 147 4.61 -6.38 -16.47
C VAL A 147 4.36 -7.27 -15.25
N ALA A 148 5.31 -7.35 -14.32
CA ALA A 148 5.17 -8.14 -13.10
C ALA A 148 4.00 -7.69 -12.23
N ARG A 149 3.64 -6.40 -12.26
CA ARG A 149 2.49 -5.84 -11.52
C ARG A 149 1.13 -6.22 -12.12
N LEU A 150 1.07 -6.68 -13.37
CA LEU A 150 -0.20 -7.13 -14.00
C LEU A 150 -0.87 -8.27 -13.23
N LYS A 151 -0.09 -9.09 -12.49
CA LYS A 151 -0.64 -10.14 -11.63
C LYS A 151 -1.66 -9.60 -10.60
N ALA A 152 -1.49 -8.36 -10.14
CA ALA A 152 -2.39 -7.74 -9.18
C ALA A 152 -3.80 -7.53 -9.77
N GLY A 153 -3.90 -7.23 -11.07
CA GLY A 153 -5.19 -7.13 -11.77
C GLY A 153 -5.89 -8.48 -11.88
N VAL A 154 -5.14 -9.55 -12.17
CA VAL A 154 -5.68 -10.92 -12.21
C VAL A 154 -6.13 -11.38 -10.81
N LEU A 155 -5.34 -11.09 -9.77
CA LEU A 155 -5.73 -11.35 -8.38
C LEU A 155 -7.01 -10.60 -8.00
N PHE A 156 -7.12 -9.32 -8.38
CA PHE A 156 -8.33 -8.54 -8.14
C PHE A 156 -9.55 -9.22 -8.77
N VAL A 157 -9.44 -9.67 -10.02
CA VAL A 157 -10.51 -10.38 -10.73
C VAL A 157 -10.89 -11.69 -10.03
N LEU A 158 -9.90 -12.51 -9.65
CA LEU A 158 -10.12 -13.75 -8.91
C LEU A 158 -10.86 -13.49 -7.60
N PHE A 159 -10.37 -12.54 -6.80
CA PHE A 159 -10.95 -12.19 -5.52
C PHE A 159 -12.38 -11.64 -5.67
N ALA A 160 -12.59 -10.72 -6.61
CA ALA A 160 -13.91 -10.14 -6.86
C ALA A 160 -14.91 -11.22 -7.30
N SER A 161 -14.52 -12.11 -8.22
CA SER A 161 -15.39 -13.19 -8.72
C SER A 161 -15.73 -14.23 -7.64
N VAL A 162 -14.75 -14.65 -6.82
CA VAL A 162 -14.99 -15.59 -5.72
C VAL A 162 -15.90 -14.97 -4.65
N MET A 163 -15.68 -13.71 -4.29
CA MET A 163 -16.50 -13.02 -3.29
C MET A 163 -17.91 -12.70 -3.78
N SER A 164 -18.09 -12.39 -5.07
CA SER A 164 -19.42 -12.11 -5.62
C SER A 164 -20.25 -13.38 -5.85
N SER A 165 -19.61 -14.48 -6.26
CA SER A 165 -20.27 -15.77 -6.47
C SER A 165 -20.42 -16.60 -5.20
N ASN A 166 -19.65 -16.27 -4.14
CA ASN A 166 -19.49 -17.06 -2.92
C ASN A 166 -19.09 -18.53 -3.19
N ARG A 167 -18.34 -18.77 -4.28
CA ARG A 167 -17.86 -20.09 -4.71
C ARG A 167 -16.35 -20.10 -4.84
N GLY A 168 -15.72 -21.20 -4.43
CA GLY A 168 -14.27 -21.35 -4.59
C GLY A 168 -13.43 -20.56 -3.57
N LEU A 169 -13.93 -20.37 -2.35
CA LEU A 169 -13.16 -19.75 -1.25
C LEU A 169 -11.79 -20.40 -1.03
N GLY A 170 -11.67 -21.71 -1.27
CA GLY A 170 -10.38 -22.41 -1.22
C GLY A 170 -9.33 -21.84 -2.18
N PHE A 171 -9.73 -21.40 -3.38
CA PHE A 171 -8.81 -20.76 -4.33
C PHE A 171 -8.38 -19.36 -3.89
N LEU A 172 -9.27 -18.60 -3.25
CA LEU A 172 -8.93 -17.31 -2.65
C LEU A 172 -7.91 -17.49 -1.53
N VAL A 173 -8.15 -18.41 -0.60
CA VAL A 173 -7.22 -18.72 0.49
C VAL A 173 -5.88 -19.22 -0.06
N ALA A 174 -5.90 -20.12 -1.05
CA ALA A 174 -4.68 -20.61 -1.69
C ALA A 174 -3.88 -19.48 -2.35
N ALA A 175 -4.54 -18.58 -3.08
CA ALA A 175 -3.87 -17.43 -3.70
C ALA A 175 -3.23 -16.50 -2.66
N VAL A 176 -3.94 -16.21 -1.56
CA VAL A 176 -3.39 -15.43 -0.44
C VAL A 176 -2.17 -16.11 0.18
N LEU A 177 -2.24 -17.41 0.45
CA LEU A 177 -1.11 -18.16 1.02
C LEU A 177 0.11 -18.20 0.08
N ILE A 178 -0.12 -18.36 -1.23
CA ILE A 178 0.95 -18.31 -2.24
C ILE A 178 1.59 -16.91 -2.26
N GLU A 179 0.80 -15.84 -2.32
CA GLU A 179 1.34 -14.47 -2.32
C GLU A 179 2.05 -14.12 -1.01
N LEU A 180 1.58 -14.64 0.13
CA LEU A 180 2.29 -14.52 1.40
C LEU A 180 3.66 -15.23 1.33
N ALA A 181 3.69 -16.49 0.91
CA ALA A 181 4.91 -17.27 0.81
C ALA A 181 5.93 -16.64 -0.16
N VAL A 182 5.47 -16.23 -1.35
CA VAL A 182 6.29 -15.52 -2.33
C VAL A 182 6.75 -14.17 -1.78
N GLY A 183 5.84 -13.42 -1.15
CA GLY A 183 6.13 -12.12 -0.55
C GLY A 183 7.22 -12.18 0.54
N PHE A 184 7.23 -13.23 1.36
CA PHE A 184 8.25 -13.47 2.39
C PHE A 184 9.59 -13.97 1.81
N SER A 185 9.59 -14.61 0.65
CA SER A 185 10.84 -15.03 -0.01
C SER A 185 11.64 -13.85 -0.59
N GLY A 186 10.97 -12.73 -0.86
CA GLY A 186 11.56 -11.52 -1.43
C GLY A 186 12.25 -10.61 -0.41
N PHE A 187 13.18 -9.76 -0.88
CA PHE A 187 13.92 -8.80 -0.03
C PHE A 187 13.05 -7.67 0.55
N LEU A 188 11.94 -7.32 -0.13
CA LEU A 188 11.14 -6.13 0.18
C LEU A 188 9.80 -6.42 0.89
N ALA A 189 9.50 -7.69 1.20
CA ALA A 189 8.24 -8.11 1.81
C ALA A 189 7.02 -7.52 1.10
N GLU A 190 6.77 -8.04 -0.10
CA GLU A 190 5.64 -7.66 -0.94
C GLU A 190 4.31 -8.27 -0.48
N PHE A 191 4.30 -9.02 0.62
CA PHE A 191 3.11 -9.69 1.15
C PHE A 191 1.94 -8.74 1.45
N ARG A 192 2.21 -7.45 1.64
CA ARG A 192 1.16 -6.43 1.89
C ARG A 192 0.26 -6.22 0.66
N GLY A 193 0.80 -6.43 -0.54
CA GLY A 193 0.09 -6.19 -1.79
C GLY A 193 -1.16 -7.05 -1.93
N VAL A 194 -1.11 -8.33 -1.54
CA VAL A 194 -2.27 -9.23 -1.67
C VAL A 194 -3.44 -8.78 -0.80
N PHE A 195 -3.18 -8.31 0.42
CA PHE A 195 -4.24 -7.80 1.29
C PHE A 195 -4.84 -6.51 0.73
N PHE A 196 -4.01 -5.61 0.18
CA PHE A 196 -4.51 -4.40 -0.46
C PHE A 196 -5.45 -4.73 -1.63
N VAL A 197 -5.07 -5.66 -2.49
CA VAL A 197 -5.92 -6.14 -3.60
C VAL A 197 -7.18 -6.83 -3.08
N LEU A 198 -7.08 -7.63 -2.01
CA LEU A 198 -8.22 -8.28 -1.36
C LEU A 198 -9.22 -7.29 -0.79
N PHE A 199 -8.75 -6.26 -0.07
CA PHE A 199 -9.61 -5.21 0.48
C PHE A 199 -10.29 -4.40 -0.63
N ILE A 200 -9.55 -4.03 -1.68
CA ILE A 200 -10.13 -3.34 -2.84
C ILE A 200 -11.21 -4.21 -3.50
N ALA A 201 -10.94 -5.50 -3.72
CA ALA A 201 -11.91 -6.43 -4.30
C ALA A 201 -13.16 -6.59 -3.42
N ALA A 202 -12.99 -6.72 -2.10
CA ALA A 202 -14.09 -6.84 -1.15
C ALA A 202 -15.00 -5.59 -1.16
N VAL A 203 -14.38 -4.41 -1.19
CA VAL A 203 -15.08 -3.13 -1.29
C VAL A 203 -15.76 -2.97 -2.65
N ALA A 204 -15.11 -3.38 -3.74
CA ALA A 204 -15.64 -3.28 -5.10
C ALA A 204 -16.91 -4.13 -5.31
N VAL A 205 -16.94 -5.34 -4.75
CA VAL A 205 -18.08 -6.27 -4.85
C VAL A 205 -19.27 -5.86 -3.94
N ARG A 206 -19.08 -4.87 -3.07
CA ARG A 206 -20.11 -4.41 -2.11
C ARG A 206 -20.63 -5.58 -1.26
N ILE A 207 -19.71 -6.34 -0.67
CA ILE A 207 -20.06 -7.48 0.21
C ILE A 207 -21.12 -7.05 1.20
N ARG A 208 -22.19 -7.85 1.31
CA ARG A 208 -23.20 -7.67 2.35
C ARG A 208 -22.54 -7.95 3.70
N TRP A 209 -22.43 -6.90 4.51
CA TRP A 209 -21.92 -7.01 5.88
C TRP A 209 -22.90 -7.82 6.74
N THR A 210 -22.60 -9.11 6.87
CA THR A 210 -23.18 -10.03 7.85
C THR A 210 -22.25 -10.16 9.05
N GLY A 211 -22.74 -10.68 10.19
CA GLY A 211 -21.88 -10.93 11.36
C GLY A 211 -20.64 -11.80 11.02
N MET A 212 -20.82 -12.83 10.17
CA MET A 212 -19.72 -13.69 9.73
C MET A 212 -18.70 -12.95 8.85
N THR A 213 -19.15 -12.21 7.84
CA THR A 213 -18.23 -11.45 6.96
C THR A 213 -17.49 -10.36 7.73
N THR A 214 -18.16 -9.72 8.70
CA THR A 214 -17.52 -8.75 9.60
C THR A 214 -16.46 -9.42 10.46
N ALA A 215 -16.75 -10.60 11.02
CA ALA A 215 -15.78 -11.36 11.81
C ALA A 215 -14.57 -11.79 10.96
N LEU A 216 -14.79 -12.30 9.75
CA LEU A 216 -13.70 -12.67 8.83
C LEU A 216 -12.85 -11.45 8.42
N ALA A 217 -13.48 -10.32 8.13
CA ALA A 217 -12.77 -9.08 7.83
C ALA A 217 -11.93 -8.59 9.03
N ALA A 218 -12.47 -8.69 10.25
CA ALA A 218 -11.76 -8.35 11.47
C ALA A 218 -10.56 -9.28 11.69
N VAL A 219 -10.73 -10.60 11.52
CA VAL A 219 -9.63 -11.57 11.60
C VAL A 219 -8.55 -11.27 10.55
N ALA A 220 -8.94 -10.97 9.31
CA ALA A 220 -7.98 -10.60 8.26
C ALA A 220 -7.24 -9.29 8.56
N ALA A 221 -7.93 -8.29 9.10
CA ALA A 221 -7.33 -7.02 9.51
C ALA A 221 -6.35 -7.20 10.68
N ILE A 222 -6.72 -8.00 11.69
CA ILE A 222 -5.84 -8.34 12.82
C ILE A 222 -4.61 -9.11 12.31
N ALA A 223 -4.80 -10.11 11.45
CA ALA A 223 -3.71 -10.88 10.86
C ALA A 223 -2.75 -9.96 10.08
N LEU A 224 -3.27 -9.03 9.27
CA LEU A 224 -2.44 -8.05 8.57
C LEU A 224 -1.70 -7.13 9.54
N ALA A 225 -2.36 -6.65 10.59
CA ALA A 225 -1.72 -5.77 11.59
C ALA A 225 -0.58 -6.50 12.32
N VAL A 226 -0.81 -7.74 12.78
CA VAL A 226 0.21 -8.58 13.42
C VAL A 226 1.37 -8.82 12.46
N LEU A 227 1.07 -9.14 11.19
CA LEU A 227 2.10 -9.38 10.18
C LEU A 227 2.91 -8.11 9.87
N ALA A 228 2.25 -6.95 9.84
CA ALA A 228 2.89 -5.66 9.62
C ALA A 228 3.78 -5.25 10.79
N LEU A 229 3.36 -5.53 12.04
CA LEU A 229 4.16 -5.31 13.24
C LEU A 229 5.36 -6.25 13.29
N PHE A 230 5.14 -7.55 13.08
CA PHE A 230 6.19 -8.56 13.00
C PHE A 230 7.22 -8.19 11.94
N TRP A 231 6.79 -7.88 10.71
CA TRP A 231 7.71 -7.44 9.68
C TRP A 231 8.41 -6.15 10.06
N THR A 232 7.73 -5.23 10.77
CA THR A 232 8.33 -3.96 11.14
C THR A 232 9.49 -4.11 12.11
N SER A 233 9.36 -5.01 13.09
CA SER A 233 10.43 -5.32 14.03
C SER A 233 11.61 -6.05 13.38
N VAL A 234 11.35 -7.08 12.57
CA VAL A 234 12.44 -7.93 12.05
C VAL A 234 13.12 -7.37 10.80
N LYS A 235 12.49 -6.42 10.08
CA LYS A 235 12.96 -5.98 8.75
C LYS A 235 14.39 -5.44 8.76
N SER A 236 14.78 -4.68 9.78
CA SER A 236 16.12 -4.07 9.83
C SER A 236 17.18 -5.17 9.92
N ASP A 237 17.13 -5.96 10.99
CA ASP A 237 18.02 -7.10 11.22
C ASP A 237 18.02 -8.09 10.06
N PHE A 238 16.85 -8.39 9.49
CA PHE A 238 16.73 -9.29 8.36
C PHE A 238 17.52 -8.79 7.13
N ARG A 239 17.55 -7.48 6.88
CA ARG A 239 18.30 -6.92 5.75
C ARG A 239 19.80 -7.00 5.97
N VAL A 240 20.26 -6.67 7.18
CA VAL A 240 21.67 -6.82 7.58
C VAL A 240 22.09 -8.27 7.44
N PHE A 241 21.28 -9.19 7.97
CA PHE A 241 21.49 -10.62 7.86
C PHE A 241 21.56 -11.10 6.40
N ALA A 242 20.58 -10.73 5.58
CA ALA A 242 20.46 -11.20 4.21
C ALA A 242 21.58 -10.70 3.28
N THR A 243 22.14 -9.52 3.55
CA THR A 243 23.13 -8.84 2.69
C THR A 243 24.54 -8.82 3.28
N GLY A 244 24.66 -9.11 4.58
CA GLY A 244 25.90 -9.04 5.34
C GLY A 244 26.44 -7.62 5.54
N SER A 245 25.61 -6.59 5.35
CA SER A 245 25.98 -5.18 5.48
C SER A 245 24.75 -4.29 5.64
N ASP A 246 24.87 -3.17 6.34
CA ASP A 246 23.78 -2.20 6.48
C ASP A 246 23.56 -1.35 5.21
N GLU A 247 24.57 -1.29 4.34
CA GLU A 247 24.60 -0.39 3.17
C GLU A 247 24.36 -1.13 1.84
N SER A 248 24.50 -2.46 1.83
CA SER A 248 24.34 -3.27 0.63
C SER A 248 22.89 -3.70 0.42
N GLN A 249 22.42 -3.65 -0.83
CA GLN A 249 21.16 -4.31 -1.23
C GLN A 249 21.39 -5.68 -1.90
N ASN A 250 22.66 -6.08 -2.07
CA ASN A 250 23.01 -7.37 -2.67
C ASN A 250 22.80 -8.50 -1.65
N ILE A 251 21.88 -9.42 -1.97
CA ILE A 251 21.53 -10.56 -1.12
C ILE A 251 22.63 -11.62 -1.25
N LYS A 252 23.28 -11.94 -0.14
CA LYS A 252 24.36 -12.94 -0.07
C LYS A 252 23.89 -14.28 0.50
N VAL A 253 22.75 -14.29 1.19
CA VAL A 253 22.25 -15.46 1.93
C VAL A 253 21.19 -16.23 1.12
N PRO A 254 21.31 -17.56 0.99
CA PRO A 254 20.30 -18.42 0.35
C PRO A 254 18.89 -18.28 0.96
N VAL A 255 17.87 -18.63 0.18
CA VAL A 255 16.45 -18.46 0.55
C VAL A 255 16.10 -19.31 1.79
N ASP A 256 16.55 -20.55 1.86
CA ASP A 256 16.28 -21.49 2.96
C ASP A 256 16.80 -20.95 4.30
N VAL A 257 18.03 -20.42 4.32
CA VAL A 257 18.62 -19.84 5.53
C VAL A 257 17.86 -18.56 5.94
N ARG A 258 17.42 -17.74 4.98
CA ARG A 258 16.59 -16.55 5.24
C ARG A 258 15.22 -16.90 5.82
N LEU A 259 14.57 -17.92 5.28
CA LEU A 259 13.31 -18.42 5.83
C LEU A 259 13.49 -19.03 7.23
N GLY A 260 14.61 -19.72 7.47
CA GLY A 260 14.99 -20.20 8.81
C GLY A 260 15.14 -19.06 9.82
N TYR A 261 15.80 -17.96 9.43
CA TYR A 261 15.90 -16.75 10.27
C TYR A 261 14.52 -16.19 10.64
N LEU A 262 13.62 -16.03 9.66
CA LEU A 262 12.27 -15.53 9.90
C LEU A 262 11.43 -16.50 10.76
N GLY A 263 11.56 -17.80 10.54
CA GLY A 263 10.92 -18.83 11.35
C GLY A 263 11.35 -18.79 12.81
N ASN A 264 12.65 -18.62 13.06
CA ASN A 264 13.20 -18.48 14.41
C ASN A 264 12.66 -17.23 15.12
N ARG A 265 12.54 -16.09 14.41
CA ARG A 265 11.93 -14.88 14.98
C ARG A 265 10.43 -15.05 15.25
N LEU A 266 9.72 -15.82 14.44
CA LEU A 266 8.29 -16.07 14.61
C LEU A 266 7.98 -16.90 15.87
N ILE A 267 8.85 -17.86 16.23
CA ILE A 267 8.68 -18.70 17.43
C ILE A 267 9.21 -18.05 18.71
N SER A 268 9.91 -16.92 18.60
CA SER A 268 10.43 -16.13 19.72
C SER A 268 9.77 -14.74 19.83
N PRO A 269 8.43 -14.64 19.93
CA PRO A 269 7.73 -13.35 19.93
C PRO A 269 8.02 -12.48 21.17
N GLY A 270 8.57 -13.05 22.24
CA GLY A 270 8.97 -12.32 23.45
C GLY A 270 10.23 -11.46 23.28
N GLU A 271 11.01 -11.67 22.22
CA GLU A 271 12.18 -10.84 21.90
C GLU A 271 11.81 -9.61 21.07
N ILE A 272 10.57 -9.54 20.58
CA ILE A 272 10.11 -8.43 19.74
C ILE A 272 9.66 -7.29 20.67
N ASP A 273 10.28 -6.12 20.52
CA ASP A 273 9.75 -4.89 21.09
C ASP A 273 8.51 -4.45 20.27
N TRP A 274 7.34 -4.87 20.74
CA TRP A 274 6.07 -4.54 20.10
C TRP A 274 5.71 -3.05 20.21
N SER A 275 6.25 -2.34 21.21
CA SER A 275 6.04 -0.91 21.39
C SER A 275 6.79 -0.14 20.31
N GLU A 276 8.08 -0.42 20.16
CA GLU A 276 8.91 0.16 19.10
C GLU A 276 8.37 -0.23 17.71
N ALA A 277 8.01 -1.49 17.50
CA ALA A 277 7.45 -1.94 16.22
C ALA A 277 6.15 -1.21 15.86
N SER A 278 5.29 -0.93 16.85
CA SER A 278 4.06 -0.18 16.65
C SER A 278 4.34 1.28 16.31
N TYR A 279 5.25 1.91 17.03
CA TYR A 279 5.68 3.28 16.76
C TYR A 279 6.26 3.43 15.35
N LEU A 280 7.21 2.56 14.99
CA LEU A 280 7.84 2.54 13.67
C LEU A 280 6.83 2.20 12.56
N LEU A 281 5.80 1.40 12.82
CA LEU A 281 4.77 1.10 11.84
C LEU A 281 3.97 2.35 11.49
N VAL A 282 3.58 3.15 12.49
CA VAL A 282 2.88 4.43 12.26
C VAL A 282 3.81 5.41 11.54
N HIS A 283 5.09 5.48 11.94
CA HIS A 283 6.09 6.30 11.23
C HIS A 283 6.26 5.89 9.76
N ARG A 284 6.23 4.59 9.44
CA ARG A 284 6.29 4.09 8.06
C ARG A 284 5.00 4.33 7.27
N LEU A 285 3.88 4.48 7.97
CA LEU A 285 2.60 4.83 7.35
C LEU A 285 2.57 6.32 6.97
N ALA A 286 3.24 7.17 7.77
CA ALA A 286 3.39 8.61 7.56
C ALA A 286 4.35 8.96 6.40
N TYR A 287 3.88 8.79 5.16
CA TYR A 287 4.66 9.11 3.95
C TYR A 287 5.04 10.59 3.79
N VAL A 288 4.44 11.47 4.61
CA VAL A 288 4.65 12.91 4.60
C VAL A 288 6.12 13.28 4.85
N ASP A 289 6.80 12.56 5.75
CA ASP A 289 8.19 12.87 6.10
C ASP A 289 9.14 12.67 4.91
N ILE A 290 8.93 11.60 4.15
CA ILE A 290 9.68 11.31 2.92
C ILE A 290 9.43 12.42 1.90
N PHE A 291 8.17 12.82 1.69
CA PHE A 291 7.89 13.89 0.73
C PHE A 291 8.48 15.24 1.18
N GLY A 292 8.41 15.56 2.48
CA GLY A 292 9.05 16.74 3.06
C GLY A 292 10.56 16.76 2.82
N SER A 293 11.23 15.62 3.00
CA SER A 293 12.67 15.50 2.72
C SER A 293 13.01 15.80 1.25
N VAL A 294 12.17 15.38 0.31
CA VAL A 294 12.38 15.63 -1.13
C VAL A 294 12.22 17.12 -1.45
N ILE A 295 11.23 17.79 -0.85
CA ILE A 295 11.06 19.24 -0.97
C ILE A 295 12.30 19.95 -0.42
N GLY A 296 12.76 19.56 0.77
CA GLY A 296 13.94 20.16 1.40
C GLY A 296 15.21 20.02 0.56
N VAL A 297 15.46 18.84 -0.02
CA VAL A 297 16.61 18.64 -0.92
C VAL A 297 16.51 19.56 -2.13
N LYS A 298 15.34 19.69 -2.77
CA LYS A 298 15.16 20.59 -3.92
C LYS A 298 15.40 22.06 -3.53
N SER A 299 14.91 22.48 -2.37
CA SER A 299 15.03 23.87 -1.91
C SER A 299 16.46 24.28 -1.58
N VAL A 300 17.31 23.34 -1.14
CA VAL A 300 18.70 23.59 -0.73
C VAL A 300 19.71 23.21 -1.82
N ALA A 301 19.29 22.53 -2.88
CA ALA A 301 20.16 22.12 -3.97
C ALA A 301 20.79 23.35 -4.69
N PRO A 302 22.12 23.38 -4.89
CA PRO A 302 22.81 24.48 -5.57
C PRO A 302 22.34 24.69 -7.03
N GLU A 303 21.90 23.61 -7.69
CA GLU A 303 21.48 23.61 -9.09
C GLU A 303 19.96 23.44 -9.20
N GLN A 304 19.23 24.56 -9.18
CA GLN A 304 17.78 24.61 -9.36
C GLN A 304 17.41 24.63 -10.86
N GLY A 305 17.53 23.48 -11.54
CA GLY A 305 17.06 23.31 -12.92
C GLY A 305 15.69 22.62 -12.96
N ASP A 306 14.64 23.32 -13.38
CA ASP A 306 13.24 22.83 -13.36
C ASP A 306 12.98 21.53 -14.15
N LEU A 307 13.90 21.13 -15.03
CA LEU A 307 13.76 19.96 -15.91
C LEU A 307 15.00 19.06 -15.96
N ARG A 308 15.98 19.25 -15.08
CA ARG A 308 17.24 18.49 -15.13
C ARG A 308 17.01 16.98 -15.06
N GLN A 309 16.18 16.52 -14.12
CA GLN A 309 15.89 15.09 -13.94
C GLN A 309 15.20 14.48 -15.16
N TRP A 310 14.32 15.23 -15.84
CA TRP A 310 13.69 14.78 -17.08
C TRP A 310 14.70 14.74 -18.24
N GLY A 311 15.60 15.73 -18.31
CA GLY A 311 16.70 15.74 -19.26
C GLY A 311 17.66 14.57 -19.05
N ASP A 312 18.08 14.32 -17.81
CA ASP A 312 18.96 13.21 -17.44
C ASP A 312 18.29 11.86 -17.73
N ALA A 313 17.00 11.72 -17.42
CA ALA A 313 16.24 10.49 -17.72
C ALA A 313 16.11 10.23 -19.23
N LEU A 314 15.89 11.27 -20.03
CA LEU A 314 15.83 11.14 -21.49
C LEU A 314 17.22 10.83 -22.08
N ALA A 315 18.27 11.49 -21.62
CA ALA A 315 19.65 11.25 -22.06
C ALA A 315 20.20 9.88 -21.63
N HIS A 316 19.59 9.23 -20.64
CA HIS A 316 19.94 7.87 -20.26
C HIS A 316 19.28 6.80 -21.15
N VAL A 317 18.22 7.16 -21.85
CA VAL A 317 17.44 6.26 -22.73
C VAL A 317 17.78 6.45 -24.20
N PHE A 318 18.16 7.67 -24.61
CA PHE A 318 18.50 8.06 -25.99
C PHE A 318 19.96 8.50 -26.10
#